data_AF-A0A248YPU5-F1
#
_entry.id   AF-A0A248YPU5-F1
#
_cell.length_a   1.000
_cell.length_b   1.000
_cell.length_c   1.000
_cell.angle_alpha   90.00
_cell.angle_beta   90.00
_cell.angle_gamma   90.00
#
_symmetry.space_group_name_H-M   'P 1'
#
loop_
_entity.id
_entity.type
_entity.pdbx_description
1 polymer ?
#
loop_
_entity_poly.entity_id
_entity_poly.type
_entity_poly.pdbx_seq_one_letter_code
_entity_poly.pdbx_strand_id
1 'polypeptide(L)'
;MAPPTRPPARPVPAAGSPPAARSPPPNVAPGTSRSSRSRPATRPGACSPSGCARLHHRSPDPPTAAQPRRKDRHDRPPPRPPHPRGRVLDGAGNPWVLADVGIRDGRITALGRIDPTSARRVLDAAGRYVLPGFVDVHAHSDFALTIHPGAESQIGQGITTEVVGNCGFSAYPRIPRTRRLMFDPEGVDGDWSSPSEYFDRLRRRPLGDNVVSLLGHGTIRHAAMDNPAGPATADEIAHMCKLVEEAMLAGAVGLSTGLDYEPGKHATTDELVALATVVGRRGGVYASHLRGYTNTIVDAVREAIEIGERGRCAVQLSHMDVFGRENWGTAATVVELIDAARERGVDVTADMMSYPTAGSWWAPRAIFPADVFDWKLPAREGLARLQRNLADPAWRADVRERIEARRTQAKKGFDEELIMFSHWADIAVAAVGPDSPHAGWVGRTLADIAAEQGAEPVDVYLDLVAAEGENLSSTRISIDEQEFALFCRQPWMMFGTDSIATRIDRSLEPFNTIMSHPRHYANFVRVLTHHVRDRHWLTLAEAVRKMTSLPARRFGLADRGLVATGFAADILVVDLDSLNEEATWLDSRKYPSGLDYVIVNGSVEIDHGSFTERLAGRPLLMRGGAAR
;
A
#
# COMPACT_ATOMS: atom_id res chain seq x y z
N MET A 1 -47.59 24.74 26.55
CA MET A 1 -46.42 24.85 27.45
C MET A 1 -45.19 25.03 26.59
N ALA A 2 -44.40 26.05 26.90
CA ALA A 2 -43.27 26.58 26.12
C ALA A 2 -42.04 25.66 26.13
N PRO A 3 -41.13 25.76 25.14
CA PRO A 3 -39.89 24.99 25.10
C PRO A 3 -38.82 25.60 26.03
N PRO A 4 -37.90 24.81 26.61
CA PRO A 4 -36.88 25.34 27.49
C PRO A 4 -35.72 25.98 26.70
N THR A 5 -35.33 27.15 27.21
CA THR A 5 -34.34 28.12 26.73
C THR A 5 -32.89 27.66 26.90
N ARG A 6 -32.04 27.94 25.91
CA ARG A 6 -30.57 27.79 25.96
C ARG A 6 -29.93 28.82 26.93
N PRO A 7 -28.91 28.44 27.74
CA PRO A 7 -28.07 29.39 28.46
C PRO A 7 -26.91 29.95 27.60
N PRO A 8 -26.34 31.12 27.96
CA PRO A 8 -25.48 31.93 27.09
C PRO A 8 -24.00 31.49 27.09
N ALA A 9 -23.32 31.78 25.97
CA ALA A 9 -21.90 31.55 25.73
C ALA A 9 -21.01 32.39 26.65
N ARG A 10 -19.91 31.79 27.15
CA ARG A 10 -18.82 32.50 27.85
C ARG A 10 -17.64 32.77 26.91
N PRO A 11 -16.84 33.83 27.16
CA PRO A 11 -15.92 34.40 26.19
C PRO A 11 -14.53 33.72 26.17
N VAL A 12 -13.93 33.77 24.99
CA VAL A 12 -12.55 33.36 24.66
C VAL A 12 -11.54 34.38 25.18
N PRO A 13 -10.46 33.99 25.89
CA PRO A 13 -9.29 34.84 26.09
C PRO A 13 -8.26 34.67 24.97
N ALA A 14 -7.66 35.79 24.59
CA ALA A 14 -6.79 35.98 23.44
C ALA A 14 -5.34 35.53 23.64
N ALA A 15 -4.70 35.34 22.49
CA ALA A 15 -3.30 35.10 22.14
C ALA A 15 -2.21 35.57 23.12
N GLY A 16 -1.24 34.69 23.38
CA GLY A 16 0.10 34.99 23.88
C GLY A 16 1.17 34.61 22.85
N SER A 17 2.02 35.57 22.48
CA SER A 17 3.13 35.45 21.53
C SER A 17 4.34 34.66 22.08
N PRO A 18 5.22 34.10 21.22
CA PRO A 18 6.20 33.08 21.58
C PRO A 18 7.56 33.64 22.03
N PRO A 19 8.37 32.89 22.82
CA PRO A 19 9.76 33.26 23.07
C PRO A 19 10.75 32.66 22.05
N ALA A 20 11.67 33.55 21.68
CA ALA A 20 12.84 33.50 20.80
C ALA A 20 13.68 32.21 20.71
N ALA A 21 14.17 32.00 19.48
CA ALA A 21 15.21 31.06 19.06
C ALA A 21 16.58 31.34 19.70
N ARG A 22 17.34 30.26 19.97
CA ARG A 22 18.77 30.32 20.29
C ARG A 22 19.58 29.55 19.24
N SER A 23 20.57 30.24 18.67
CA SER A 23 21.55 29.75 17.69
C SER A 23 22.61 28.81 18.32
N PRO A 24 23.27 27.95 17.51
CA PRO A 24 24.15 26.87 17.98
C PRO A 24 25.62 27.30 18.17
N PRO A 25 26.43 26.55 18.95
CA PRO A 25 27.88 26.72 18.99
C PRO A 25 28.64 25.82 17.98
N PRO A 26 29.94 26.10 17.72
CA PRO A 26 30.57 25.87 16.41
C PRO A 26 31.44 24.60 16.29
N ASN A 27 31.75 24.30 15.03
CA ASN A 27 32.70 23.30 14.51
C ASN A 27 34.08 23.32 15.19
N VAL A 28 34.63 22.12 15.40
CA VAL A 28 36.06 21.86 15.59
C VAL A 28 36.47 20.67 14.70
N ALA A 29 37.29 20.94 13.69
CA ALA A 29 38.21 19.97 13.11
C ALA A 29 39.55 20.09 13.86
N PRO A 30 40.37 19.01 13.96
CA PRO A 30 41.45 18.90 12.97
C PRO A 30 41.93 17.46 12.71
N GLY A 31 42.82 17.32 11.72
CA GLY A 31 43.97 16.41 11.90
C GLY A 31 44.18 15.33 10.85
N THR A 32 44.94 15.69 9.83
CA THR A 32 45.66 14.84 8.87
C THR A 32 46.53 13.74 9.51
N SER A 33 46.63 12.56 8.87
CA SER A 33 47.95 11.93 8.61
C SER A 33 47.87 10.85 7.52
N ARG A 34 49.04 10.53 6.95
CA ARG A 34 49.30 9.88 5.66
C ARG A 34 49.70 8.41 5.80
N SER A 35 49.71 7.75 4.61
CA SER A 35 50.61 6.66 4.18
C SER A 35 50.15 5.23 4.52
N SER A 36 50.39 4.18 3.75
CA SER A 36 50.94 3.97 2.40
C SER A 36 50.89 2.45 2.06
N ARG A 37 50.93 2.11 0.75
CA ARG A 37 51.41 0.83 0.15
C ARG A 37 50.57 -0.44 0.44
N SER A 38 50.43 -1.46 -0.41
CA SER A 38 50.92 -1.80 -1.76
C SER A 38 50.20 -3.09 -2.23
N ARG A 39 49.97 -3.23 -3.54
CA ARG A 39 49.64 -4.51 -4.20
C ARG A 39 50.84 -5.48 -4.19
N PRO A 40 50.63 -6.79 -4.45
CA PRO A 40 50.85 -7.29 -5.81
C PRO A 40 49.86 -8.36 -6.32
N ALA A 41 49.90 -8.57 -7.63
CA ALA A 41 49.30 -9.65 -8.43
C ALA A 41 50.02 -11.00 -8.17
N THR A 42 49.66 -12.20 -8.65
CA THR A 42 49.09 -12.70 -9.92
C THR A 42 48.75 -14.21 -9.76
N ARG A 43 47.86 -14.71 -10.63
CA ARG A 43 47.48 -16.10 -11.07
C ARG A 43 48.66 -17.09 -11.31
N PRO A 44 48.50 -18.42 -11.64
CA PRO A 44 47.42 -19.05 -12.45
C PRO A 44 47.03 -20.55 -12.27
N GLY A 45 45.95 -20.96 -12.99
CA GLY A 45 45.76 -22.29 -13.65
C GLY A 45 44.95 -23.35 -12.87
N ALA A 46 44.15 -24.25 -13.44
CA ALA A 46 43.62 -24.49 -14.80
C ALA A 46 42.57 -25.64 -14.75
N CYS A 47 41.59 -25.62 -15.68
CA CYS A 47 40.88 -26.73 -16.39
C CYS A 47 40.21 -27.92 -15.64
N SER A 48 39.08 -28.54 -16.03
CA SER A 48 38.03 -28.42 -17.08
C SER A 48 36.89 -29.47 -16.76
N PRO A 49 36.01 -29.98 -17.67
CA PRO A 49 34.61 -29.54 -17.83
C PRO A 49 33.54 -30.67 -17.98
N SER A 50 32.25 -30.31 -18.09
CA SER A 50 31.19 -30.94 -18.94
C SER A 50 29.81 -30.38 -18.54
N GLY A 51 28.82 -30.16 -19.40
CA GLY A 51 28.68 -30.29 -20.84
C GLY A 51 27.44 -29.50 -21.30
N CYS A 52 27.40 -29.13 -22.58
CA CYS A 52 26.17 -28.68 -23.22
C CYS A 52 26.18 -29.01 -24.71
N ALA A 53 24.98 -29.27 -25.23
CA ALA A 53 24.68 -29.88 -26.50
C ALA A 53 25.01 -29.00 -27.73
N ARG A 54 25.25 -29.68 -28.86
CA ARG A 54 25.68 -29.12 -30.15
C ARG A 54 24.51 -28.60 -30.99
N LEU A 55 24.73 -27.51 -31.71
CA LEU A 55 24.06 -27.17 -32.97
C LEU A 55 25.13 -26.71 -34.00
N HIS A 56 24.93 -27.08 -35.26
CA HIS A 56 25.95 -27.18 -36.32
C HIS A 56 26.39 -25.84 -36.95
N HIS A 57 27.68 -25.77 -37.31
CA HIS A 57 28.32 -24.74 -38.13
C HIS A 57 28.14 -24.99 -39.65
N ARG A 58 28.07 -23.89 -40.42
CA ARG A 58 28.67 -23.76 -41.75
C ARG A 58 29.35 -22.39 -41.85
N SER A 59 30.63 -22.39 -42.21
CA SER A 59 31.42 -21.21 -42.60
C SER A 59 31.76 -21.29 -44.08
N PRO A 60 32.01 -20.16 -44.76
CA PRO A 60 32.92 -20.14 -45.90
C PRO A 60 34.05 -19.09 -45.76
N ASP A 61 35.26 -19.60 -46.03
CA ASP A 61 36.53 -19.06 -46.56
C ASP A 61 37.01 -17.59 -46.38
N PRO A 62 38.36 -17.39 -46.29
CA PRO A 62 38.97 -16.11 -45.92
C PRO A 62 39.18 -15.16 -47.12
N PRO A 63 39.25 -13.83 -46.90
CA PRO A 63 39.45 -12.88 -47.97
C PRO A 63 40.94 -12.62 -48.30
N THR A 64 41.16 -12.34 -49.57
CA THR A 64 42.42 -11.97 -50.24
C THR A 64 42.86 -10.54 -49.90
N ALA A 65 44.18 -10.33 -49.93
CA ALA A 65 44.87 -9.09 -49.62
C ALA A 65 44.62 -7.97 -50.65
N ALA A 66 44.35 -6.74 -50.17
CA ALA A 66 44.29 -5.52 -50.97
C ALA A 66 45.13 -4.39 -50.33
N GLN A 67 45.83 -3.67 -51.21
CA GLN A 67 46.84 -2.62 -50.95
C GLN A 67 46.30 -1.35 -50.25
N PRO A 68 47.17 -0.52 -49.62
CA PRO A 68 46.74 0.60 -48.78
C PRO A 68 46.37 1.82 -49.64
N ARG A 69 45.11 2.28 -49.51
CA ARG A 69 44.70 3.61 -49.96
C ARG A 69 44.83 4.61 -48.81
N ARG A 70 45.65 5.65 -49.01
CA ARG A 70 45.66 6.88 -48.20
C ARG A 70 44.24 7.46 -48.17
N LYS A 71 43.70 7.69 -46.98
CA LYS A 71 42.50 8.50 -46.76
C LYS A 71 42.88 9.69 -45.89
N ASP A 72 42.62 10.88 -46.44
CA ASP A 72 42.71 12.16 -45.76
C ASP A 72 41.88 12.13 -44.47
N ARG A 73 42.53 12.47 -43.36
CA ARG A 73 41.88 12.67 -42.07
C ARG A 73 41.23 14.06 -42.10
N HIS A 74 39.93 14.09 -42.38
CA HIS A 74 39.11 15.18 -41.85
C HIS A 74 39.09 15.00 -40.33
N ASP A 75 39.57 16.01 -39.60
CA ASP A 75 39.40 16.18 -38.17
C ASP A 75 37.90 16.14 -37.83
N ARG A 76 37.39 14.94 -37.50
CA ARG A 76 36.18 14.86 -36.70
C ARG A 76 36.55 15.35 -35.32
N PRO A 77 35.80 16.31 -34.74
CA PRO A 77 35.98 16.65 -33.33
C PRO A 77 35.94 15.35 -32.51
N PRO A 78 36.74 15.25 -31.45
CA PRO A 78 36.75 14.05 -30.62
C PRO A 78 35.32 13.71 -30.23
N PRO A 79 34.92 12.42 -30.24
CA PRO A 79 33.60 12.03 -29.78
C PRO A 79 33.42 12.64 -28.39
N ARG A 80 32.40 13.50 -28.24
CA ARG A 80 32.05 14.07 -26.94
C ARG A 80 31.97 12.90 -25.95
N PRO A 81 32.53 13.04 -24.73
CA PRO A 81 32.41 11.99 -23.73
C PRO A 81 30.93 11.59 -23.63
N PRO A 82 30.62 10.29 -23.55
CA PRO A 82 29.23 9.87 -23.44
C PRO A 82 28.61 10.61 -22.26
N HIS A 83 27.50 11.33 -22.52
CA HIS A 83 26.69 11.88 -21.45
C HIS A 83 26.41 10.74 -20.48
N PRO A 84 26.68 10.89 -19.17
CA PRO A 84 26.36 9.83 -18.23
C PRO A 84 24.85 9.60 -18.27
N ARG A 85 24.43 8.34 -18.39
CA ARG A 85 23.04 7.92 -18.58
C ARG A 85 22.50 7.22 -17.35
N GLY A 86 21.18 7.19 -17.24
CA GLY A 86 20.48 6.36 -16.27
C GLY A 86 20.50 4.88 -16.65
N ARG A 87 20.40 4.03 -15.63
CA ARG A 87 20.14 2.59 -15.74
C ARG A 87 18.62 2.40 -15.81
N VAL A 88 18.08 2.29 -17.02
CA VAL A 88 16.65 2.06 -17.24
C VAL A 88 16.33 0.61 -16.92
N LEU A 89 15.49 0.40 -15.91
CA LEU A 89 14.87 -0.87 -15.59
C LEU A 89 13.41 -0.76 -16.05
N ASP A 90 13.03 -1.53 -17.07
CA ASP A 90 11.79 -1.30 -17.82
C ASP A 90 10.50 -1.67 -17.06
N GLY A 91 10.61 -2.38 -15.94
CA GLY A 91 9.49 -2.89 -15.15
C GLY A 91 8.97 -4.25 -15.60
N ALA A 92 9.47 -4.83 -16.68
CA ALA A 92 9.04 -6.14 -17.18
C ALA A 92 9.73 -7.32 -16.49
N GLY A 93 10.71 -7.05 -15.61
CA GLY A 93 11.57 -8.07 -14.98
C GLY A 93 12.88 -8.31 -15.73
N ASN A 94 13.17 -7.52 -16.77
CA ASN A 94 14.44 -7.59 -17.50
C ASN A 94 15.60 -6.92 -16.73
N PRO A 95 16.86 -7.31 -16.98
CA PRO A 95 18.02 -6.54 -16.54
C PRO A 95 17.99 -5.10 -17.09
N TRP A 96 18.62 -4.17 -16.37
CA TRP A 96 18.66 -2.76 -16.78
C TRP A 96 19.53 -2.53 -18.03
N VAL A 97 19.24 -1.44 -18.74
CA VAL A 97 20.03 -0.94 -19.88
C VAL A 97 20.43 0.53 -19.69
N LEU A 98 21.57 0.95 -20.26
CA LEU A 98 21.92 2.37 -20.31
C LEU A 98 21.17 3.08 -21.43
N ALA A 99 20.23 3.94 -21.07
CA ALA A 99 19.41 4.66 -22.03
C ALA A 99 18.94 6.01 -21.47
N ASP A 100 18.63 6.92 -22.39
CA ASP A 100 17.87 8.14 -22.17
C ASP A 100 16.38 7.83 -22.39
N VAL A 101 15.51 8.53 -21.66
CA VAL A 101 14.04 8.44 -21.80
C VAL A 101 13.50 9.78 -22.27
N GLY A 102 12.90 9.80 -23.45
CA GLY A 102 12.29 10.99 -24.03
C GLY A 102 10.82 11.07 -23.64
N ILE A 103 10.41 12.20 -23.06
CA ILE A 103 9.02 12.46 -22.65
C ILE A 103 8.46 13.62 -23.46
N ARG A 104 7.25 13.45 -23.99
CA ARG A 104 6.47 14.52 -24.66
C ARG A 104 4.98 14.29 -24.41
N ASP A 105 4.26 15.36 -24.09
CA ASP A 105 2.81 15.36 -23.86
C ASP A 105 2.35 14.26 -22.88
N GLY A 106 3.12 14.09 -21.81
CA GLY A 106 2.86 13.10 -20.76
C GLY A 106 3.08 11.64 -21.15
N ARG A 107 3.74 11.37 -22.29
CA ARG A 107 4.06 10.03 -22.77
C ARG A 107 5.55 9.85 -23.03
N ILE A 108 6.00 8.61 -22.91
CA ILE A 108 7.34 8.19 -23.32
C ILE A 108 7.34 8.08 -24.85
N THR A 109 8.18 8.87 -25.52
CA THR A 109 8.24 8.92 -27.00
C THR A 109 9.52 8.34 -27.59
N ALA A 110 10.56 8.15 -26.78
CA ALA A 110 11.82 7.60 -27.24
C ALA A 110 12.57 6.91 -26.08
N LEU A 111 13.29 5.84 -26.41
CA LEU A 111 14.23 5.16 -25.53
C LEU A 111 15.53 4.90 -26.29
N GLY A 112 16.66 5.12 -25.64
CA GLY A 112 17.98 4.88 -26.23
C GLY A 112 18.85 6.12 -26.14
N ARG A 113 19.59 6.45 -27.20
CA ARG A 113 20.41 7.67 -27.21
C ARG A 113 19.61 8.84 -27.76
N ILE A 114 19.43 9.87 -26.95
CA ILE A 114 18.67 11.08 -27.33
C ILE A 114 19.61 12.28 -27.34
N ASP A 115 19.44 13.19 -28.31
CA ASP A 115 20.17 14.47 -28.31
C ASP A 115 19.55 15.39 -27.24
N PRO A 116 20.29 15.77 -26.17
CA PRO A 116 19.75 16.60 -25.11
C PRO A 116 19.32 17.98 -25.61
N THR A 117 19.87 18.48 -26.74
CA THR A 117 19.47 19.78 -27.32
C THR A 117 18.08 19.76 -27.94
N SER A 118 17.50 18.57 -28.18
CA SER A 118 16.13 18.40 -28.66
C SER A 118 15.08 18.50 -27.56
N ALA A 119 15.49 18.55 -26.28
CA ALA A 119 14.61 18.61 -25.13
C ALA A 119 14.50 20.03 -24.56
N ARG A 120 13.30 20.43 -24.12
CA ARG A 120 13.08 21.71 -23.41
C ARG A 120 13.73 21.71 -22.02
N ARG A 121 13.78 20.54 -21.38
CA ARG A 121 14.36 20.32 -20.06
C ARG A 121 15.04 18.95 -20.08
N VAL A 122 16.23 18.87 -19.49
CA VAL A 122 16.98 17.62 -19.28
C VAL A 122 17.07 17.39 -17.78
N LEU A 123 16.71 16.19 -17.35
CA LEU A 123 16.88 15.73 -15.97
C LEU A 123 18.11 14.81 -15.94
N ASP A 124 19.05 15.05 -15.02
CA ASP A 124 20.24 14.22 -14.92
C ASP A 124 19.93 12.94 -14.15
N ALA A 125 20.07 11.80 -14.81
CA ALA A 125 19.92 10.47 -14.22
C ALA A 125 21.25 9.69 -14.20
N ALA A 126 22.39 10.38 -14.36
CA ALA A 126 23.72 9.79 -14.32
C ALA A 126 23.93 8.87 -13.12
N GLY A 127 24.19 7.58 -13.37
CA GLY A 127 24.42 6.60 -12.31
C GLY A 127 23.17 6.23 -11.51
N ARG A 128 22.02 6.87 -11.75
CA ARG A 128 20.73 6.56 -11.13
C ARG A 128 20.01 5.45 -11.86
N TYR A 129 19.04 4.84 -11.20
CA TYR A 129 18.07 3.97 -11.87
C TYR A 129 16.88 4.80 -12.35
N VAL A 130 16.37 4.45 -13.53
CA VAL A 130 15.14 5.01 -14.09
C VAL A 130 14.11 3.88 -14.13
N LEU A 131 13.05 4.01 -13.34
CA LEU A 131 12.03 2.98 -13.12
C LEU A 131 10.66 3.49 -13.59
N PRO A 132 9.67 2.63 -13.88
CA PRO A 132 8.29 3.06 -13.93
C PRO A 132 7.85 3.53 -12.54
N GLY A 133 6.91 4.47 -12.49
CA GLY A 133 6.21 4.87 -11.27
C GLY A 133 5.52 3.68 -10.60
N PHE A 134 5.56 3.63 -9.26
CA PHE A 134 4.97 2.52 -8.54
C PHE A 134 3.45 2.58 -8.53
N VAL A 135 2.84 1.41 -8.50
CA VAL A 135 1.39 1.21 -8.46
C VAL A 135 1.04 0.58 -7.12
N ASP A 136 0.43 1.36 -6.23
CA ASP A 136 -0.14 0.89 -4.98
C ASP A 136 -1.46 0.19 -5.25
N VAL A 137 -1.49 -1.13 -5.11
CA VAL A 137 -2.69 -1.93 -5.36
C VAL A 137 -3.67 -1.95 -4.18
N HIS A 138 -3.27 -1.39 -3.05
CA HIS A 138 -4.05 -1.49 -1.81
C HIS A 138 -4.01 -0.19 -1.01
N ALA A 139 -4.78 0.80 -1.45
CA ALA A 139 -4.97 2.05 -0.73
C ALA A 139 -6.42 2.25 -0.29
N HIS A 140 -6.61 3.12 0.70
CA HIS A 140 -7.88 3.56 1.28
C HIS A 140 -8.06 5.09 1.17
N SER A 141 -7.44 5.70 0.15
CA SER A 141 -7.43 7.15 -0.09
C SER A 141 -8.71 7.70 -0.74
N ASP A 142 -9.72 6.85 -0.98
CA ASP A 142 -11.03 7.14 -1.56
C ASP A 142 -11.58 8.55 -1.27
N PHE A 143 -11.67 8.86 0.02
CA PHE A 143 -12.14 10.14 0.53
C PHE A 143 -11.01 11.10 0.83
N ALA A 144 -9.83 10.59 1.20
CA ALA A 144 -8.68 11.41 1.56
C ALA A 144 -8.22 12.30 0.41
N LEU A 145 -8.28 11.84 -0.84
CA LEU A 145 -7.97 12.65 -2.02
C LEU A 145 -8.92 13.86 -2.21
N THR A 146 -10.07 13.85 -1.54
CA THR A 146 -10.97 15.03 -1.54
C THR A 146 -10.57 16.09 -0.50
N ILE A 147 -9.62 15.77 0.38
CA ILE A 147 -9.10 16.66 1.44
C ILE A 147 -7.62 16.96 1.17
N HIS A 148 -6.83 15.92 0.92
CA HIS A 148 -5.39 15.90 0.63
C HIS A 148 -5.13 15.47 -0.82
N PRO A 149 -5.49 16.28 -1.83
CA PRO A 149 -5.39 15.87 -3.23
C PRO A 149 -3.93 15.73 -3.72
N GLY A 150 -2.95 16.24 -2.96
CA GLY A 150 -1.52 16.10 -3.28
C GLY A 150 -0.96 14.71 -3.03
N ALA A 151 -1.63 13.89 -2.22
CA ALA A 151 -1.21 12.53 -1.88
C ALA A 151 0.28 12.42 -1.50
N GLU A 152 0.81 13.37 -0.73
CA GLU A 152 2.25 13.51 -0.52
C GLU A 152 2.89 12.28 0.14
N SER A 153 2.16 11.57 1.02
CA SER A 153 2.61 10.29 1.58
C SER A 153 2.77 9.18 0.53
N GLN A 154 2.00 9.22 -0.56
CA GLN A 154 2.10 8.27 -1.68
C GLN A 154 3.21 8.71 -2.64
N ILE A 155 3.14 9.95 -3.15
CA ILE A 155 4.13 10.51 -4.06
C ILE A 155 5.55 10.47 -3.47
N GLY A 156 5.68 10.75 -2.16
CA GLY A 156 6.94 10.75 -1.42
C GLY A 156 7.70 9.44 -1.42
N GLN A 157 7.04 8.30 -1.68
CA GLN A 157 7.66 6.98 -1.79
C GLN A 157 7.68 6.44 -3.23
N GLY A 158 7.37 7.29 -4.22
CA GLY A 158 7.44 6.95 -5.64
C GLY A 158 6.18 6.28 -6.20
N ILE A 159 5.07 6.30 -5.45
CA ILE A 159 3.77 5.87 -5.98
C ILE A 159 3.30 6.93 -6.97
N THR A 160 2.87 6.49 -8.16
CA THR A 160 2.27 7.36 -9.18
C THR A 160 0.86 6.93 -9.54
N THR A 161 0.42 5.76 -9.05
CA THR A 161 -0.95 5.27 -9.20
C THR A 161 -1.36 4.53 -7.93
N GLU A 162 -2.54 4.81 -7.40
CA GLU A 162 -3.14 4.02 -6.32
C GLU A 162 -4.48 3.39 -6.75
N VAL A 163 -4.75 2.20 -6.24
CA VAL A 163 -6.03 1.49 -6.34
C VAL A 163 -6.75 1.67 -5.01
N VAL A 164 -7.87 2.38 -5.05
CA VAL A 164 -8.73 2.70 -3.91
C VAL A 164 -10.02 1.85 -3.94
N GLY A 165 -10.83 1.93 -2.89
CA GLY A 165 -12.08 1.19 -2.78
C GLY A 165 -11.87 -0.24 -2.30
N ASN A 166 -10.81 -0.49 -1.53
CA ASN A 166 -10.42 -1.81 -1.03
C ASN A 166 -11.25 -2.28 0.16
N CYS A 167 -11.14 -3.57 0.46
CA CYS A 167 -11.70 -4.22 1.63
C CYS A 167 -13.22 -4.01 1.82
N GLY A 168 -13.98 -3.86 0.74
CA GLY A 168 -15.44 -3.73 0.80
C GLY A 168 -15.95 -2.32 1.07
N PHE A 169 -15.08 -1.31 1.19
CA PHE A 169 -15.50 0.09 1.35
C PHE A 169 -14.97 0.95 0.21
N SER A 170 -15.86 1.73 -0.39
CA SER A 170 -15.56 2.67 -1.49
C SER A 170 -16.24 4.01 -1.29
N ALA A 171 -15.71 5.04 -1.96
CA ALA A 171 -16.27 6.39 -1.91
C ALA A 171 -17.72 6.51 -2.40
N TYR A 172 -18.20 5.58 -3.23
CA TYR A 172 -19.51 5.64 -3.87
C TYR A 172 -20.26 4.30 -3.76
N PRO A 173 -21.61 4.32 -3.82
CA PRO A 173 -22.46 5.52 -3.74
C PRO A 173 -22.37 6.18 -2.35
N ARG A 174 -22.34 7.51 -2.29
CA ARG A 174 -22.41 8.27 -1.03
C ARG A 174 -23.79 8.92 -0.91
N ILE A 175 -24.69 8.19 -0.25
CA ILE A 175 -26.08 8.52 0.00
C ILE A 175 -26.35 8.49 1.51
N PRO A 176 -27.51 8.96 2.02
CA PRO A 176 -27.77 8.98 3.46
C PRO A 176 -27.53 7.65 4.19
N ARG A 177 -27.78 6.50 3.54
CA ARG A 177 -27.54 5.16 4.10
C ARG A 177 -26.07 4.73 4.13
N THR A 178 -25.21 5.34 3.30
CA THR A 178 -23.78 5.00 3.17
C THR A 178 -22.86 6.11 3.68
N ARG A 179 -23.42 7.17 4.27
CA ARG A 179 -22.65 8.20 4.96
C ARG A 179 -22.04 7.65 6.24
N ARG A 180 -20.84 8.12 6.57
CA ARG A 180 -20.11 7.78 7.81
C ARG A 180 -19.81 6.28 7.94
N LEU A 181 -19.78 5.56 6.82
CA LEU A 181 -19.18 4.23 6.76
C LEU A 181 -17.66 4.35 6.93
N MET A 182 -16.98 3.20 7.02
CA MET A 182 -15.52 3.16 7.17
C MET A 182 -14.84 4.04 6.10
N PHE A 183 -13.88 4.84 6.55
CA PHE A 183 -13.12 5.83 5.76
C PHE A 183 -13.91 7.04 5.22
N ASP A 184 -15.22 7.19 5.48
CA ASP A 184 -15.97 8.43 5.22
C ASP A 184 -15.90 9.36 6.45
N PRO A 185 -15.07 10.41 6.43
CA PRO A 185 -14.85 11.24 7.61
C PRO A 185 -15.93 12.31 7.72
N GLU A 186 -16.05 12.90 8.90
CA GLU A 186 -16.81 14.14 9.03
C GLU A 186 -16.14 15.27 8.22
N GLY A 187 -16.95 16.15 7.63
CA GLY A 187 -16.45 17.32 6.89
C GLY A 187 -16.25 17.12 5.38
N VAL A 188 -16.55 15.94 4.82
CA VAL A 188 -16.63 15.79 3.35
C VAL A 188 -17.99 16.30 2.84
N ASP A 189 -17.93 17.41 2.10
CA ASP A 189 -19.12 18.12 1.61
C ASP A 189 -19.78 17.44 0.41
N GLY A 190 -21.11 17.32 0.48
CA GLY A 190 -21.99 16.91 -0.61
C GLY A 190 -22.18 15.39 -0.72
N ASP A 191 -23.32 15.00 -1.29
CA ASP A 191 -23.57 13.62 -1.68
C ASP A 191 -23.19 13.40 -3.14
N TRP A 192 -22.88 12.16 -3.47
CA TRP A 192 -22.81 11.70 -4.84
C TRP A 192 -23.42 10.31 -4.92
N SER A 193 -24.46 10.20 -5.72
CA SER A 193 -25.26 9.00 -5.83
C SER A 193 -24.65 7.98 -6.79
N SER A 194 -23.71 8.41 -7.64
CA SER A 194 -23.13 7.56 -8.68
C SER A 194 -21.59 7.55 -8.68
N PRO A 195 -20.98 6.47 -9.20
CA PRO A 195 -19.54 6.41 -9.47
C PRO A 195 -19.08 7.52 -10.42
N SER A 196 -19.89 7.87 -11.43
CA SER A 196 -19.56 8.93 -12.39
C SER A 196 -19.41 10.30 -11.72
N GLU A 197 -20.30 10.64 -10.78
CA GLU A 197 -20.20 11.87 -9.99
C GLU A 197 -18.92 11.92 -9.15
N TYR A 198 -18.53 10.80 -8.54
CA TYR A 198 -17.26 10.69 -7.83
C TYR A 198 -16.06 10.92 -8.75
N PHE A 199 -16.01 10.25 -9.91
CA PHE A 199 -14.93 10.43 -10.88
C PHE A 199 -14.91 11.85 -11.47
N ASP A 200 -16.06 12.49 -11.66
CA ASP A 200 -16.14 13.90 -12.07
C ASP A 200 -15.59 14.84 -11.01
N ARG A 201 -15.85 14.54 -9.73
CA ARG A 201 -15.29 15.31 -8.61
C ARG A 201 -13.77 15.19 -8.54
N LEU A 202 -13.22 13.99 -8.75
CA LEU A 202 -11.77 13.78 -8.85
C LEU A 202 -11.17 14.51 -10.06
N ARG A 203 -11.80 14.41 -11.24
CA ARG A 203 -11.34 15.09 -12.48
C ARG A 203 -11.25 16.61 -12.37
N ARG A 204 -12.08 17.24 -11.53
CA ARG A 204 -12.11 18.69 -11.34
C ARG A 204 -11.04 19.20 -10.37
N ARG A 205 -10.23 18.30 -9.80
CA ARG A 205 -9.19 18.63 -8.83
C ARG A 205 -7.82 18.31 -9.41
N PRO A 206 -6.79 19.10 -9.09
CA PRO A 206 -5.41 18.67 -9.32
C PRO A 206 -5.11 17.51 -8.36
N LEU A 207 -4.72 16.34 -8.87
CA LEU A 207 -4.35 15.18 -8.06
C LEU A 207 -2.85 14.93 -8.18
N GLY A 208 -2.19 14.50 -7.11
CA GLY A 208 -0.79 14.07 -7.16
C GLY A 208 -0.64 12.80 -7.98
N ASP A 209 -1.27 11.71 -7.54
CA ASP A 209 -1.20 10.42 -8.19
C ASP A 209 -2.43 10.10 -9.07
N ASN A 210 -2.26 9.09 -9.92
CA ASN A 210 -3.38 8.53 -10.66
C ASN A 210 -4.24 7.65 -9.74
N VAL A 211 -5.55 7.61 -9.98
CA VAL A 211 -6.47 6.91 -9.09
C VAL A 211 -7.27 5.88 -9.87
N VAL A 212 -7.24 4.63 -9.43
CA VAL A 212 -8.05 3.52 -9.93
C VAL A 212 -9.00 3.12 -8.81
N SER A 213 -10.26 2.79 -9.11
CA SER A 213 -11.23 2.52 -8.05
C SER A 213 -11.95 1.18 -8.23
N LEU A 214 -12.06 0.45 -7.12
CA LEU A 214 -12.95 -0.67 -6.91
C LEU A 214 -14.26 -0.19 -6.27
N LEU A 215 -15.34 -0.94 -6.49
CA LEU A 215 -16.58 -0.78 -5.75
C LEU A 215 -16.57 -1.67 -4.49
N GLY A 216 -16.90 -1.11 -3.33
CA GLY A 216 -16.94 -1.84 -2.07
C GLY A 216 -18.25 -2.59 -1.86
N HIS A 217 -18.17 -3.90 -1.61
CA HIS A 217 -19.30 -4.77 -1.28
C HIS A 217 -20.05 -4.31 -0.02
N GLY A 218 -19.32 -3.92 1.02
CA GLY A 218 -19.92 -3.38 2.24
C GLY A 218 -20.69 -2.10 1.98
N THR A 219 -20.14 -1.19 1.18
CA THR A 219 -20.84 0.03 0.74
C THR A 219 -22.16 -0.29 0.02
N ILE A 220 -22.18 -1.25 -0.90
CA ILE A 220 -23.41 -1.60 -1.62
C ILE A 220 -24.41 -2.41 -0.82
N ARG A 221 -23.99 -3.21 0.17
CA ARG A 221 -24.92 -3.81 1.15
C ARG A 221 -25.70 -2.71 1.88
N HIS A 222 -25.02 -1.67 2.37
CA HIS A 222 -25.69 -0.53 3.01
C HIS A 222 -26.62 0.24 2.07
N ALA A 223 -26.27 0.32 0.79
CA ALA A 223 -27.10 1.00 -0.20
C ALA A 223 -28.35 0.20 -0.58
N ALA A 224 -28.22 -1.13 -0.71
CA ALA A 224 -29.25 -1.99 -1.28
C ALA A 224 -30.16 -2.67 -0.25
N MET A 225 -29.67 -2.89 0.98
CA MET A 225 -30.34 -3.71 1.99
C MET A 225 -30.91 -2.85 3.12
N ASP A 226 -32.03 -3.28 3.70
CA ASP A 226 -32.56 -2.65 4.91
C ASP A 226 -31.82 -3.12 6.17
N ASN A 227 -31.36 -4.38 6.19
CA ASN A 227 -30.48 -4.91 7.23
C ASN A 227 -29.15 -5.39 6.60
N PRO A 228 -28.16 -4.50 6.43
CA PRO A 228 -26.90 -4.85 5.77
C PRO A 228 -26.09 -5.90 6.53
N ALA A 229 -26.27 -6.05 7.85
CA ALA A 229 -25.63 -7.09 8.66
C ALA A 229 -26.38 -8.45 8.61
N GLY A 230 -27.44 -8.57 7.79
CA GLY A 230 -28.20 -9.80 7.61
C GLY A 230 -27.77 -10.61 6.39
N PRO A 231 -28.36 -11.81 6.17
CA PRO A 231 -28.33 -12.47 4.87
C PRO A 231 -29.11 -11.64 3.84
N ALA A 232 -28.57 -11.49 2.64
CA ALA A 232 -29.27 -10.78 1.56
C ALA A 232 -30.36 -11.66 0.91
N THR A 233 -31.50 -11.05 0.61
CA THR A 233 -32.55 -11.65 -0.21
C THR A 233 -32.18 -11.67 -1.69
N ALA A 234 -32.88 -12.47 -2.50
CA ALA A 234 -32.63 -12.52 -3.94
C ALA A 234 -32.79 -11.15 -4.64
N ASP A 235 -33.76 -10.34 -4.20
CA ASP A 235 -34.00 -9.00 -4.75
C ASP A 235 -32.90 -8.01 -4.35
N GLU A 236 -32.41 -8.09 -3.12
CA GLU A 236 -31.27 -7.29 -2.65
C GLU A 236 -29.98 -7.67 -3.38
N ILE A 237 -29.73 -8.97 -3.61
CA ILE A 237 -28.60 -9.44 -4.43
C ILE A 237 -28.74 -8.91 -5.87
N ALA A 238 -29.93 -9.00 -6.47
CA ALA A 238 -30.16 -8.46 -7.81
C ALA A 238 -29.95 -6.94 -7.89
N HIS A 239 -30.30 -6.20 -6.83
CA HIS A 239 -30.03 -4.78 -6.72
C HIS A 239 -28.53 -4.48 -6.60
N MET A 240 -27.80 -5.20 -5.75
CA MET A 240 -26.35 -5.09 -5.65
C MET A 240 -25.65 -5.42 -6.98
N CYS A 241 -26.10 -6.44 -7.71
CA CYS A 241 -25.58 -6.74 -9.06
C CYS A 241 -25.75 -5.55 -10.03
N LYS A 242 -26.86 -4.80 -9.95
CA LYS A 242 -27.05 -3.59 -10.77
C LYS A 242 -26.06 -2.50 -10.39
N LEU A 243 -25.82 -2.27 -9.09
CA LEU A 243 -24.83 -1.30 -8.62
C LEU A 243 -23.41 -1.66 -9.08
N VAL A 244 -23.05 -2.95 -9.06
CA VAL A 244 -21.77 -3.44 -9.61
C VAL A 244 -21.67 -3.14 -11.11
N GLU A 245 -22.72 -3.46 -11.88
CA GLU A 245 -22.76 -3.21 -13.31
C GLU A 245 -22.63 -1.71 -13.63
N GLU A 246 -23.35 -0.84 -12.91
CA GLU A 246 -23.28 0.61 -13.04
C GLU A 246 -21.87 1.16 -12.74
N ALA A 247 -21.21 0.65 -11.69
CA ALA A 247 -19.84 1.03 -11.35
C ALA A 247 -18.83 0.60 -12.42
N MET A 248 -18.91 -0.64 -12.90
CA MET A 248 -18.03 -1.14 -13.96
C MET A 248 -18.23 -0.34 -15.26
N LEU A 249 -19.48 0.00 -15.61
CA LEU A 249 -19.79 0.85 -16.77
C LEU A 249 -19.26 2.28 -16.63
N ALA A 250 -19.25 2.82 -15.41
CA ALA A 250 -18.70 4.14 -15.12
C ALA A 250 -17.17 4.16 -15.06
N GLY A 251 -16.51 2.99 -15.04
CA GLY A 251 -15.05 2.86 -15.11
C GLY A 251 -14.37 2.28 -13.86
N ALA A 252 -15.12 1.76 -12.88
CA ALA A 252 -14.54 0.96 -11.82
C ALA A 252 -13.86 -0.28 -12.41
N VAL A 253 -12.74 -0.72 -11.83
CA VAL A 253 -11.98 -1.88 -12.32
C VAL A 253 -12.43 -3.22 -11.73
N GLY A 254 -13.35 -3.18 -10.77
CA GLY A 254 -13.78 -4.39 -10.07
C GLY A 254 -14.61 -4.12 -8.82
N LEU A 255 -14.74 -5.19 -8.03
CA LEU A 255 -15.42 -5.23 -6.74
C LEU A 255 -14.43 -5.62 -5.65
N SER A 256 -14.51 -5.00 -4.48
CA SER A 256 -13.79 -5.45 -3.29
C SER A 256 -14.75 -5.98 -2.22
N THR A 257 -14.28 -6.90 -1.38
CA THR A 257 -15.01 -7.41 -0.20
C THR A 257 -14.19 -7.26 1.07
N GLY A 258 -14.90 -7.12 2.19
CA GLY A 258 -14.35 -7.14 3.55
C GLY A 258 -15.14 -8.15 4.38
N LEU A 259 -14.65 -9.39 4.41
CA LEU A 259 -15.43 -10.53 4.92
C LEU A 259 -15.14 -10.86 6.39
N ASP A 260 -14.07 -10.33 6.99
CA ASP A 260 -13.79 -10.45 8.43
C ASP A 260 -14.65 -9.51 9.30
N TYR A 261 -15.42 -8.59 8.67
CA TYR A 261 -16.16 -7.57 9.39
C TYR A 261 -17.51 -7.19 8.78
N GLU A 262 -18.23 -6.34 9.49
CA GLU A 262 -19.57 -5.92 9.07
C GLU A 262 -19.45 -4.88 7.95
N PRO A 263 -20.37 -4.88 6.98
CA PRO A 263 -21.51 -5.81 6.87
C PRO A 263 -21.19 -7.11 6.09
N GLY A 264 -19.97 -7.26 5.58
CA GLY A 264 -19.61 -8.33 4.64
C GLY A 264 -19.53 -9.74 5.26
N LYS A 265 -19.28 -9.84 6.57
CA LYS A 265 -19.13 -11.11 7.31
C LYS A 265 -20.29 -12.08 7.12
N HIS A 266 -21.51 -11.55 6.94
CA HIS A 266 -22.72 -12.36 6.77
C HIS A 266 -23.07 -12.68 5.31
N ALA A 267 -22.29 -12.20 4.34
CA ALA A 267 -22.51 -12.54 2.94
C ALA A 267 -22.19 -14.02 2.70
N THR A 268 -23.10 -14.70 2.01
CA THR A 268 -22.88 -16.07 1.56
C THR A 268 -21.95 -16.11 0.36
N THR A 269 -21.24 -17.22 0.16
CA THR A 269 -20.42 -17.40 -1.05
C THR A 269 -21.26 -17.25 -2.32
N ASP A 270 -22.53 -17.66 -2.31
CA ASP A 270 -23.45 -17.50 -3.45
C ASP A 270 -23.80 -16.04 -3.75
N GLU A 271 -24.01 -15.21 -2.73
CA GLU A 271 -24.13 -13.75 -2.88
C GLU A 271 -22.88 -13.19 -3.57
N LEU A 272 -21.70 -13.55 -3.08
CA LEU A 272 -20.43 -13.08 -3.62
C LEU A 272 -20.20 -13.55 -5.06
N VAL A 273 -20.55 -14.80 -5.39
CA VAL A 273 -20.50 -15.36 -6.75
C VAL A 273 -21.43 -14.61 -7.69
N ALA A 274 -22.64 -14.22 -7.25
CA ALA A 274 -23.57 -13.46 -8.08
C ALA A 274 -22.99 -12.10 -8.47
N LEU A 275 -22.34 -11.41 -7.53
CA LEU A 275 -21.67 -10.12 -7.79
C LEU A 275 -20.40 -10.31 -8.63
N ALA A 276 -19.56 -11.29 -8.31
CA ALA A 276 -18.35 -11.64 -9.05
C ALA A 276 -18.64 -12.03 -10.50
N THR A 277 -19.79 -12.66 -10.76
CA THR A 277 -20.24 -12.98 -12.13
C THR A 277 -20.44 -11.71 -12.98
N VAL A 278 -20.94 -10.62 -12.39
CA VAL A 278 -21.07 -9.32 -13.08
C VAL A 278 -19.68 -8.77 -13.39
N VAL A 279 -18.77 -8.80 -12.41
CA VAL A 279 -17.37 -8.37 -12.57
C VAL A 279 -16.67 -9.15 -13.68
N GLY A 280 -16.81 -10.49 -13.70
CA GLY A 280 -16.20 -11.38 -14.68
C GLY A 280 -16.67 -11.11 -16.10
N ARG A 281 -17.97 -10.86 -16.31
CA ARG A 281 -18.53 -10.49 -17.64
C ARG A 281 -17.92 -9.20 -18.20
N ARG A 282 -17.43 -8.33 -17.33
CA ARG A 282 -16.79 -7.05 -17.67
C ARG A 282 -15.26 -7.12 -17.67
N GLY A 283 -14.68 -8.29 -17.40
CA GLY A 283 -13.23 -8.50 -17.34
C GLY A 283 -12.54 -7.82 -16.14
N GLY A 284 -13.29 -7.56 -15.06
CA GLY A 284 -12.79 -6.89 -13.86
C GLY A 284 -12.14 -7.83 -12.84
N VAL A 285 -11.78 -7.25 -11.69
CA VAL A 285 -11.13 -7.93 -10.56
C VAL A 285 -12.08 -8.04 -9.36
N TYR A 286 -12.13 -9.23 -8.76
CA TYR A 286 -12.67 -9.45 -7.43
C TYR A 286 -11.52 -9.38 -6.42
N ALA A 287 -11.45 -8.31 -5.64
CA ALA A 287 -10.49 -8.14 -4.56
C ALA A 287 -11.13 -8.51 -3.22
N SER A 288 -10.39 -9.14 -2.31
CA SER A 288 -10.96 -9.55 -1.03
C SER A 288 -9.98 -9.39 0.12
N HIS A 289 -10.38 -8.55 1.08
CA HIS A 289 -10.04 -8.79 2.47
C HIS A 289 -10.83 -10.03 2.90
N LEU A 290 -10.08 -11.12 3.06
CA LEU A 290 -10.62 -12.46 3.24
C LEU A 290 -11.48 -12.57 4.49
N ARG A 291 -12.28 -13.63 4.51
CA ARG A 291 -13.14 -13.94 5.66
C ARG A 291 -12.33 -14.35 6.90
N GLY A 292 -11.08 -14.73 6.68
CA GLY A 292 -10.14 -15.07 7.73
C GLY A 292 -8.68 -15.06 7.31
N TYR A 293 -7.82 -14.71 8.27
CA TYR A 293 -6.36 -14.62 8.14
C TYR A 293 -5.59 -15.36 9.24
N THR A 294 -6.31 -16.02 10.16
CA THR A 294 -5.73 -16.78 11.26
C THR A 294 -5.88 -18.29 10.98
N ASN A 295 -6.57 -19.03 11.84
CA ASN A 295 -6.71 -20.49 11.72
C ASN A 295 -7.64 -20.93 10.57
N THR A 296 -8.38 -20.00 9.97
CA THR A 296 -9.32 -20.20 8.86
C THR A 296 -8.77 -19.74 7.51
N ILE A 297 -7.53 -19.23 7.44
CA ILE A 297 -6.94 -18.65 6.21
C ILE A 297 -7.01 -19.59 5.01
N VAL A 298 -6.76 -20.88 5.21
CA VAL A 298 -6.82 -21.89 4.13
C VAL A 298 -8.23 -21.98 3.55
N ASP A 299 -9.25 -21.98 4.39
CA ASP A 299 -10.65 -22.04 3.94
C ASP A 299 -11.09 -20.71 3.31
N ALA A 300 -10.61 -19.57 3.83
CA ALA A 300 -10.88 -18.27 3.26
C ALA A 300 -10.27 -18.10 1.85
N VAL A 301 -9.05 -18.61 1.64
CA VAL A 301 -8.42 -18.62 0.32
C VAL A 301 -9.14 -19.58 -0.63
N ARG A 302 -9.60 -20.75 -0.15
CA ARG A 302 -10.46 -21.64 -0.94
C ARG A 302 -11.74 -20.96 -1.38
N GLU A 303 -12.42 -20.26 -0.47
CA GLU A 303 -13.64 -19.51 -0.77
C GLU A 303 -13.37 -18.44 -1.85
N ALA A 304 -12.32 -17.65 -1.72
CA ALA A 304 -11.98 -16.62 -2.71
C ALA A 304 -11.68 -17.20 -4.10
N ILE A 305 -10.98 -18.35 -4.15
CA ILE A 305 -10.71 -19.08 -5.40
C ILE A 305 -12.02 -19.62 -6.00
N GLU A 306 -12.90 -20.21 -5.19
CA GLU A 306 -14.21 -20.69 -5.64
C GLU A 306 -15.05 -19.55 -6.23
N ILE A 307 -15.06 -18.38 -5.59
CA ILE A 307 -15.75 -17.19 -6.07
C ILE A 307 -15.21 -16.77 -7.44
N GLY A 308 -13.89 -16.75 -7.60
CA GLY A 308 -13.23 -16.46 -8.87
C GLY A 308 -13.58 -17.45 -9.99
N GLU A 309 -13.57 -18.75 -9.67
CA GLU A 309 -13.91 -19.83 -10.60
C GLU A 309 -15.37 -19.74 -11.07
N ARG A 310 -16.31 -19.63 -10.12
CA ARG A 310 -17.75 -19.58 -10.41
C ARG A 310 -18.15 -18.25 -11.06
N GLY A 311 -17.57 -17.14 -10.60
CA GLY A 311 -17.79 -15.79 -11.12
C GLY A 311 -17.04 -15.49 -12.43
N ARG A 312 -16.07 -16.33 -12.82
CA ARG A 312 -15.19 -16.14 -13.99
C ARG A 312 -14.52 -14.76 -13.99
N CYS A 313 -13.99 -14.35 -12.84
CA CYS A 313 -13.28 -13.09 -12.67
C CYS A 313 -11.86 -13.32 -12.14
N ALA A 314 -10.99 -12.34 -12.35
CA ALA A 314 -9.69 -12.31 -11.69
C ALA A 314 -9.86 -12.16 -10.17
N VAL A 315 -9.02 -12.82 -9.37
CA VAL A 315 -9.03 -12.77 -7.91
C VAL A 315 -7.77 -12.05 -7.41
N GLN A 316 -7.98 -11.08 -6.53
CA GLN A 316 -6.93 -10.36 -5.80
C GLN A 316 -7.11 -10.60 -4.30
N LEU A 317 -6.23 -11.42 -3.71
CA LEU A 317 -6.22 -11.65 -2.27
C LEU A 317 -5.48 -10.48 -1.59
N SER A 318 -6.21 -9.70 -0.79
CA SER A 318 -5.69 -8.47 -0.20
C SER A 318 -4.78 -8.74 0.99
N HIS A 319 -3.71 -7.96 1.10
CA HIS A 319 -2.76 -7.90 2.22
C HIS A 319 -2.50 -9.28 2.87
N MET A 320 -2.15 -10.24 2.02
CA MET A 320 -1.96 -11.65 2.33
C MET A 320 -0.83 -11.84 3.32
N ASP A 321 -1.18 -12.42 4.46
CA ASP A 321 -0.26 -12.87 5.49
C ASP A 321 -0.97 -13.91 6.37
N VAL A 322 -0.22 -14.53 7.28
CA VAL A 322 -0.74 -15.45 8.30
C VAL A 322 -0.55 -14.81 9.67
N PHE A 323 -1.65 -14.50 10.34
CA PHE A 323 -1.60 -13.87 11.67
C PHE A 323 -1.70 -14.90 12.80
N GLY A 324 -0.93 -14.67 13.86
CA GLY A 324 -0.97 -15.48 15.09
C GLY A 324 0.06 -16.61 15.06
N ARG A 325 0.80 -16.75 16.16
CA ARG A 325 1.88 -17.74 16.30
C ARG A 325 1.38 -19.18 16.17
N GLU A 326 0.15 -19.41 16.57
CA GLU A 326 -0.55 -20.68 16.46
C GLU A 326 -0.79 -21.13 15.02
N ASN A 327 -0.70 -20.21 14.05
CA ASN A 327 -0.93 -20.47 12.63
C ASN A 327 0.37 -20.52 11.81
N TRP A 328 1.53 -20.31 12.44
CA TRP A 328 2.81 -20.40 11.76
C TRP A 328 3.01 -21.79 11.14
N GLY A 329 3.49 -21.81 9.90
CA GLY A 329 3.64 -23.01 9.06
C GLY A 329 2.54 -23.19 8.02
N THR A 330 1.49 -22.36 8.05
CA THR A 330 0.37 -22.44 7.10
C THR A 330 0.61 -21.69 5.79
N ALA A 331 1.61 -20.78 5.71
CA ALA A 331 1.86 -20.01 4.50
C ALA A 331 2.22 -20.89 3.31
N ALA A 332 2.97 -21.98 3.54
CA ALA A 332 3.28 -22.96 2.49
C ALA A 332 2.01 -23.61 1.89
N THR A 333 1.03 -23.95 2.74
CA THR A 333 -0.25 -24.49 2.29
C THR A 333 -1.05 -23.48 1.48
N VAL A 334 -1.03 -22.20 1.89
CA VAL A 334 -1.67 -21.11 1.12
C VAL A 334 -1.03 -20.94 -0.25
N VAL A 335 0.30 -20.96 -0.33
CA VAL A 335 1.05 -20.88 -1.60
C VAL A 335 0.68 -22.05 -2.51
N GLU A 336 0.73 -23.28 -2.00
CA GLU A 336 0.35 -24.49 -2.76
C GLU A 336 -1.07 -24.41 -3.31
N LEU A 337 -2.01 -23.89 -2.51
CA LEU A 337 -3.40 -23.73 -2.92
C LEU A 337 -3.56 -22.70 -4.06
N ILE A 338 -2.87 -21.57 -3.97
CA ILE A 338 -2.87 -20.52 -5.00
C ILE A 338 -2.22 -21.04 -6.28
N ASP A 339 -1.08 -21.70 -6.18
CA ASP A 339 -0.37 -22.24 -7.35
C ASP A 339 -1.21 -23.33 -8.04
N ALA A 340 -1.80 -24.25 -7.28
CA ALA A 340 -2.71 -25.25 -7.83
C ALA A 340 -3.93 -24.63 -8.52
N ALA A 341 -4.40 -23.47 -8.07
CA ALA A 341 -5.49 -22.73 -8.72
C ALA A 341 -5.04 -22.10 -10.04
N ARG A 342 -3.84 -21.53 -10.07
CA ARG A 342 -3.26 -20.96 -11.27
C ARG A 342 -2.96 -22.03 -12.33
N GLU A 343 -2.49 -23.20 -11.92
CA GLU A 343 -2.21 -24.33 -12.82
C GLU A 343 -3.47 -24.83 -13.56
N ARG A 344 -4.63 -24.82 -12.90
CA ARG A 344 -5.91 -25.18 -13.52
C ARG A 344 -6.62 -24.01 -14.23
N GLY A 345 -5.98 -22.84 -14.30
CA GLY A 345 -6.43 -21.70 -15.10
C GLY A 345 -7.18 -20.61 -14.34
N VAL A 346 -7.22 -20.64 -13.00
CA VAL A 346 -7.79 -19.55 -12.20
C VAL A 346 -6.84 -18.37 -12.16
N ASP A 347 -7.30 -17.18 -12.51
CA ASP A 347 -6.50 -15.97 -12.45
C ASP A 347 -6.49 -15.37 -11.02
N VAL A 348 -5.69 -15.96 -10.13
CA VAL A 348 -5.51 -15.50 -8.74
C VAL A 348 -4.11 -14.93 -8.48
N THR A 349 -4.04 -13.79 -7.79
CA THR A 349 -2.82 -13.16 -7.24
C THR A 349 -3.12 -12.61 -5.86
N ALA A 350 -2.10 -12.08 -5.20
CA ALA A 350 -2.25 -11.41 -3.93
C ALA A 350 -1.38 -10.15 -3.86
N ASP A 351 -1.63 -9.33 -2.85
CA ASP A 351 -0.75 -8.25 -2.43
C ASP A 351 -0.42 -8.39 -0.95
N MET A 352 0.68 -7.78 -0.53
CA MET A 352 1.08 -7.72 0.87
C MET A 352 1.68 -6.35 1.18
N MET A 353 1.69 -6.00 2.47
CA MET A 353 2.47 -4.86 2.95
C MET A 353 3.95 -5.26 3.04
N SER A 354 4.86 -4.29 3.04
CA SER A 354 6.31 -4.54 3.19
C SER A 354 6.76 -4.75 4.64
N TYR A 355 5.84 -4.81 5.58
CA TYR A 355 6.10 -4.99 7.02
C TYR A 355 5.42 -6.27 7.51
N PRO A 356 6.12 -7.13 8.28
CA PRO A 356 5.56 -8.35 8.86
C PRO A 356 4.71 -8.00 10.09
N THR A 357 3.71 -7.15 9.90
CA THR A 357 2.88 -6.60 10.97
C THR A 357 1.47 -6.31 10.48
N ALA A 358 0.50 -6.47 11.38
CA ALA A 358 -0.90 -6.20 11.06
C ALA A 358 -1.43 -4.99 11.82
N GLY A 359 -2.12 -4.12 11.08
CA GLY A 359 -2.90 -3.01 11.64
C GLY A 359 -2.06 -1.92 12.28
N SER A 360 -2.64 -0.72 12.34
CA SER A 360 -1.98 0.44 12.97
C SER A 360 -2.96 1.23 13.82
N TRP A 361 -4.12 1.59 13.29
CA TRP A 361 -5.02 2.50 13.99
C TRP A 361 -6.21 1.85 14.69
N TRP A 362 -6.80 0.82 14.07
CA TRP A 362 -7.95 0.11 14.63
C TRP A 362 -7.54 -1.01 15.58
N ALA A 363 -6.28 -1.43 15.55
CA ALA A 363 -5.81 -2.60 16.29
C ALA A 363 -6.02 -2.51 17.81
N PRO A 364 -5.86 -1.35 18.50
CA PRO A 364 -6.21 -1.25 19.91
C PRO A 364 -7.71 -1.45 20.14
N ARG A 365 -8.56 -1.06 19.20
CA ARG A 365 -10.02 -1.06 19.37
C ARG A 365 -10.65 -2.40 18.98
N ALA A 366 -10.04 -3.13 18.05
CA ALA A 366 -10.48 -4.44 17.58
C ALA A 366 -10.37 -5.55 18.64
N ILE A 367 -9.66 -5.29 19.74
CA ILE A 367 -9.51 -6.23 20.88
C ILE A 367 -10.83 -6.36 21.66
N PHE A 368 -11.64 -5.30 21.73
CA PHE A 368 -12.89 -5.32 22.48
C PHE A 368 -13.94 -6.23 21.81
N PRO A 369 -14.84 -6.86 22.60
CA PRO A 369 -16.10 -7.38 22.11
C PRO A 369 -16.89 -6.33 21.32
N ALA A 370 -17.54 -6.72 20.22
CA ALA A 370 -18.23 -5.77 19.33
C ALA A 370 -19.39 -5.04 20.02
N ASP A 371 -20.06 -5.68 20.97
CA ASP A 371 -21.10 -5.08 21.82
C ASP A 371 -20.53 -4.15 22.91
N VAL A 372 -19.24 -4.30 23.25
CA VAL A 372 -18.53 -3.42 24.19
C VAL A 372 -18.05 -2.16 23.49
N PHE A 373 -17.37 -2.34 22.35
CA PHE A 373 -16.91 -1.25 21.52
C PHE A 373 -16.97 -1.68 20.06
N ASP A 374 -17.96 -1.13 19.34
CA ASP A 374 -17.99 -1.28 17.90
C ASP A 374 -17.00 -0.30 17.29
N TRP A 375 -15.79 -0.80 17.01
CA TRP A 375 -14.75 -0.05 16.35
C TRP A 375 -15.12 0.40 14.95
N LYS A 376 -16.23 -0.07 14.38
CA LYS A 376 -16.65 0.21 13.00
C LYS A 376 -17.55 1.45 12.89
N LEU A 377 -17.92 2.10 14.02
CA LEU A 377 -18.75 3.32 14.10
C LEU A 377 -17.93 4.58 14.42
N PRO A 378 -18.46 5.81 14.18
CA PRO A 378 -17.71 7.07 14.37
C PRO A 378 -17.06 7.15 15.76
N ALA A 379 -15.72 7.11 15.75
CA ALA A 379 -14.91 6.73 16.88
C ALA A 379 -15.05 7.64 18.12
N ARG A 380 -15.42 8.91 17.96
CA ARG A 380 -15.34 9.89 19.06
C ARG A 380 -16.36 9.66 20.17
N GLU A 381 -17.63 9.44 19.82
CA GLU A 381 -18.68 9.22 20.84
C GLU A 381 -18.55 7.83 21.48
N GLY A 382 -18.25 6.81 20.67
CA GLY A 382 -18.01 5.46 21.15
C GLY A 382 -16.82 5.40 22.10
N LEU A 383 -15.72 6.08 21.78
CA LEU A 383 -14.49 6.00 22.56
C LEU A 383 -14.59 6.79 23.86
N ALA A 384 -15.23 7.97 23.82
CA ALA A 384 -15.55 8.70 25.04
C ALA A 384 -16.48 7.90 25.97
N ARG A 385 -17.44 7.15 25.40
CA ARG A 385 -18.28 6.22 26.19
C ARG A 385 -17.45 5.07 26.77
N LEU A 386 -16.58 4.47 25.98
CA LEU A 386 -15.67 3.42 26.42
C LEU A 386 -14.80 3.88 27.59
N GLN A 387 -14.12 5.01 27.46
CA GLN A 387 -13.28 5.59 28.52
C GLN A 387 -14.07 5.88 29.81
N ARG A 388 -15.30 6.40 29.68
CA ARG A 388 -16.18 6.61 30.85
C ARG A 388 -16.59 5.30 31.52
N ASN A 389 -16.94 4.29 30.74
CA ASN A 389 -17.35 2.99 31.28
C ASN A 389 -16.18 2.25 31.94
N LEU A 390 -14.95 2.41 31.42
CA LEU A 390 -13.75 1.82 32.03
C LEU A 390 -13.44 2.37 33.44
N ALA A 391 -14.03 3.50 33.83
CA ALA A 391 -13.93 4.03 35.18
C ALA A 391 -14.84 3.29 36.20
N ASP A 392 -15.80 2.49 35.75
CA ASP A 392 -16.62 1.62 36.59
C ASP A 392 -15.90 0.28 36.83
N PRO A 393 -15.54 -0.06 38.08
CA PRO A 393 -14.82 -1.30 38.38
C PRO A 393 -15.56 -2.57 37.98
N ALA A 394 -16.90 -2.60 38.09
CA ALA A 394 -17.68 -3.78 37.74
C ALA A 394 -17.70 -3.99 36.23
N TRP A 395 -17.88 -2.89 35.47
CA TRP A 395 -17.85 -2.92 34.01
C TRP A 395 -16.46 -3.29 33.48
N ARG A 396 -15.40 -2.73 34.07
CA ARG A 396 -14.02 -3.06 33.73
C ARG A 396 -13.71 -4.54 33.97
N ALA A 397 -14.15 -5.11 35.09
CA ALA A 397 -13.94 -6.52 35.40
C ALA A 397 -14.64 -7.46 34.39
N ASP A 398 -15.89 -7.16 34.00
CA ASP A 398 -16.62 -7.88 32.95
C ASP A 398 -15.85 -7.85 31.62
N VAL A 399 -15.46 -6.66 31.16
CA VAL A 399 -14.76 -6.52 29.88
C VAL A 399 -13.39 -7.21 29.90
N ARG A 400 -12.67 -7.15 31.02
CA ARG A 400 -11.40 -7.86 31.22
C ARG A 400 -11.59 -9.37 31.01
N GLU A 401 -12.57 -9.98 31.67
CA GLU A 401 -12.85 -11.41 31.54
C GLU A 401 -13.22 -11.79 30.11
N ARG A 402 -14.04 -10.96 29.45
CA ARG A 402 -14.49 -11.21 28.08
C ARG A 402 -13.37 -11.10 27.05
N ILE A 403 -12.43 -10.16 27.21
CA ILE A 403 -11.22 -10.07 26.38
C ILE A 403 -10.37 -11.33 26.55
N GLU A 404 -10.12 -11.75 27.80
CA GLU A 404 -9.30 -12.92 28.08
C GLU A 404 -9.93 -14.23 27.59
N ALA A 405 -11.25 -14.38 27.78
CA ALA A 405 -12.00 -15.52 27.25
C ALA A 405 -11.89 -15.59 25.73
N ARG A 406 -12.14 -14.47 25.03
CA ARG A 406 -12.11 -14.44 23.55
C ARG A 406 -10.69 -14.64 23.00
N ARG A 407 -9.64 -14.21 23.71
CA ARG A 407 -8.23 -14.42 23.31
C ARG A 407 -7.82 -15.88 23.42
N THR A 408 -8.28 -16.58 24.46
CA THR A 408 -7.79 -17.93 24.81
C THR A 408 -8.69 -19.06 24.31
N GLN A 409 -9.93 -18.77 23.95
CA GLN A 409 -10.85 -19.75 23.39
C GLN A 409 -10.40 -20.23 22.00
N ALA A 410 -10.52 -21.54 21.78
CA ALA A 410 -10.29 -22.13 20.48
C ALA A 410 -11.36 -21.62 19.50
N LYS A 411 -10.92 -20.90 18.46
CA LYS A 411 -11.80 -20.31 17.45
C LYS A 411 -12.20 -21.39 16.44
N LYS A 412 -13.49 -21.48 16.09
CA LYS A 412 -14.04 -22.41 15.11
C LYS A 412 -14.81 -21.68 14.03
N GLY A 413 -14.37 -21.87 12.78
CA GLY A 413 -14.96 -21.21 11.63
C GLY A 413 -14.82 -19.68 11.68
N PHE A 414 -15.47 -19.01 10.75
CA PHE A 414 -15.34 -17.56 10.57
C PHE A 414 -16.04 -16.73 11.65
N ASP A 415 -17.01 -17.30 12.37
CA ASP A 415 -17.80 -16.54 13.34
C ASP A 415 -17.00 -16.12 14.57
N GLU A 416 -15.95 -16.88 14.93
CA GLU A 416 -15.17 -16.72 16.15
C GLU A 416 -13.82 -16.01 15.95
N GLU A 417 -13.47 -15.60 14.72
CA GLU A 417 -12.11 -15.21 14.34
C GLU A 417 -11.64 -13.85 14.90
N LEU A 418 -12.56 -13.05 15.42
CA LEU A 418 -12.46 -11.60 15.43
C LEU A 418 -11.32 -11.04 16.34
N ILE A 419 -10.53 -11.88 17.02
CA ILE A 419 -9.25 -11.48 17.62
C ILE A 419 -8.09 -12.07 16.82
N MET A 420 -7.44 -11.27 15.98
CA MET A 420 -6.20 -11.64 15.27
C MET A 420 -4.95 -11.75 16.19
N PHE A 421 -5.12 -12.01 17.49
CA PHE A 421 -4.02 -12.26 18.42
C PHE A 421 -4.44 -13.26 19.50
N SER A 422 -3.46 -14.03 19.96
CA SER A 422 -3.65 -15.02 21.02
C SER A 422 -2.70 -14.77 22.20
N HIS A 423 -1.68 -13.92 22.05
CA HIS A 423 -0.75 -13.59 23.13
C HIS A 423 -0.55 -12.08 23.26
N TRP A 424 -0.49 -11.57 24.50
CA TRP A 424 -0.18 -10.16 24.75
C TRP A 424 1.24 -9.75 24.34
N ALA A 425 2.13 -10.73 24.17
CA ALA A 425 3.47 -10.54 23.59
C ALA A 425 3.42 -10.22 22.08
N ASP A 426 2.27 -10.39 21.43
CA ASP A 426 2.10 -10.10 20.01
C ASP A 426 1.53 -8.70 19.75
N ILE A 427 1.18 -7.94 20.80
CA ILE A 427 0.64 -6.59 20.69
C ILE A 427 1.69 -5.59 21.18
N ALA A 428 2.14 -4.71 20.29
CA ALA A 428 3.06 -3.63 20.62
C ALA A 428 2.37 -2.27 20.58
N VAL A 429 2.75 -1.37 21.49
CA VAL A 429 2.29 0.02 21.48
C VAL A 429 2.99 0.75 20.32
N ALA A 430 2.22 1.29 19.38
CA ALA A 430 2.74 1.92 18.17
C ALA A 430 2.72 3.45 18.25
N ALA A 431 1.75 4.05 18.94
CA ALA A 431 1.76 5.47 19.25
C ALA A 431 0.89 5.81 20.47
N VAL A 432 1.18 6.95 21.08
CA VAL A 432 0.46 7.59 22.18
C VAL A 432 0.44 9.10 21.95
N GLY A 433 -0.24 9.86 22.83
CA GLY A 433 -0.26 11.32 22.73
C GLY A 433 1.14 11.97 22.81
N PRO A 434 1.36 13.13 22.15
CA PRO A 434 2.68 13.77 22.03
C PRO A 434 3.36 14.15 23.37
N ASP A 435 2.60 14.27 24.46
CA ASP A 435 3.10 14.55 25.81
C ASP A 435 2.70 13.46 26.83
N SER A 436 2.38 12.26 26.32
CA SER A 436 1.91 11.17 27.16
C SER A 436 3.00 10.65 28.12
N PRO A 437 2.67 10.36 29.39
CA PRO A 437 3.59 9.66 30.30
C PRO A 437 3.95 8.24 29.79
N HIS A 438 3.16 7.68 28.87
CA HIS A 438 3.39 6.39 28.23
C HIS A 438 4.30 6.47 26.99
N ALA A 439 4.91 7.63 26.69
CA ALA A 439 5.81 7.77 25.53
C ALA A 439 6.97 6.74 25.55
N GLY A 440 7.49 6.38 26.72
CA GLY A 440 8.52 5.35 26.88
C GLY A 440 8.05 3.91 26.64
N TRP A 441 6.74 3.70 26.41
CA TRP A 441 6.16 2.39 26.11
C TRP A 441 6.04 2.12 24.60
N VAL A 442 6.17 3.16 23.76
CA VAL A 442 6.13 3.02 22.30
C VAL A 442 7.25 2.08 21.82
N GLY A 443 6.89 1.13 20.97
CA GLY A 443 7.77 0.07 20.46
C GLY A 443 7.89 -1.17 21.37
N ARG A 444 7.26 -1.17 22.55
CA ARG A 444 7.29 -2.29 23.50
C ARG A 444 6.00 -3.10 23.45
N THR A 445 6.09 -4.39 23.77
CA THR A 445 4.92 -5.26 23.84
C THR A 445 4.13 -5.01 25.13
N LEU A 446 2.82 -5.24 25.09
CA LEU A 446 1.98 -5.17 26.29
C LEU A 446 2.44 -6.15 27.38
N ALA A 447 2.95 -7.31 26.99
CA ALA A 447 3.55 -8.27 27.93
C ALA A 447 4.81 -7.71 28.63
N ASP A 448 5.72 -7.09 27.88
CA ASP A 448 6.95 -6.52 28.46
C ASP A 448 6.66 -5.35 29.41
N ILE A 449 5.68 -4.52 29.05
CA ILE A 449 5.24 -3.40 29.89
C ILE A 449 4.61 -3.95 31.18
N ALA A 450 3.73 -4.94 31.07
CA ALA A 450 3.07 -5.55 32.22
C ALA A 450 4.05 -6.22 33.19
N ALA A 451 5.06 -6.92 32.67
CA ALA A 451 6.11 -7.53 33.48
C ALA A 451 6.92 -6.50 34.26
N GLU A 452 7.25 -5.34 33.65
CA GLU A 452 7.94 -4.25 34.35
C GLU A 452 7.07 -3.59 35.42
N GLN A 453 5.78 -3.41 35.14
CA GLN A 453 4.83 -2.78 36.08
C GLN A 453 4.36 -3.71 37.20
N GLY A 454 4.66 -5.02 37.12
CA GLY A 454 4.11 -6.02 38.04
C GLY A 454 2.58 -6.14 37.94
N ALA A 455 2.04 -5.97 36.73
CA ALA A 455 0.60 -5.97 36.43
C ALA A 455 0.24 -7.06 35.41
N GLU A 456 -1.06 -7.32 35.25
CA GLU A 456 -1.55 -8.20 34.20
C GLU A 456 -1.64 -7.44 32.85
N PRO A 457 -1.27 -8.04 31.70
CA PRO A 457 -1.25 -7.33 30.43
C PRO A 457 -2.58 -6.73 29.98
N VAL A 458 -3.70 -7.41 30.26
CA VAL A 458 -5.04 -6.88 29.98
C VAL A 458 -5.33 -5.62 30.78
N ASP A 459 -4.82 -5.51 32.01
CA ASP A 459 -5.04 -4.33 32.84
C ASP A 459 -4.21 -3.13 32.33
N VAL A 460 -2.95 -3.37 31.92
CA VAL A 460 -2.12 -2.36 31.24
C VAL A 460 -2.80 -1.85 29.96
N TYR A 461 -3.37 -2.76 29.18
CA TYR A 461 -4.09 -2.42 27.97
C TYR A 461 -5.33 -1.54 28.24
N LEU A 462 -6.16 -1.93 29.22
CA LEU A 462 -7.34 -1.16 29.59
C LEU A 462 -6.97 0.22 30.15
N ASP A 463 -5.86 0.33 30.89
CA ASP A 463 -5.33 1.60 31.39
C ASP A 463 -4.85 2.50 30.25
N LEU A 464 -4.15 1.95 29.27
CA LEU A 464 -3.75 2.67 28.06
C LEU A 464 -4.96 3.19 27.29
N VAL A 465 -6.00 2.35 27.09
CA VAL A 465 -7.22 2.78 26.40
C VAL A 465 -7.92 3.90 27.18
N ALA A 466 -8.00 3.78 28.50
CA ALA A 466 -8.60 4.80 29.35
C ALA A 466 -7.83 6.13 29.29
N ALA A 467 -6.50 6.09 29.34
CA ALA A 467 -5.64 7.28 29.40
C ALA A 467 -5.45 7.96 28.04
N GLU A 468 -5.14 7.19 26.99
CA GLU A 468 -4.72 7.72 25.69
C GLU A 468 -5.89 7.94 24.72
N GLY A 469 -6.97 7.17 24.87
CA GLY A 469 -8.16 7.28 24.02
C GLY A 469 -7.82 7.23 22.53
N GLU A 470 -8.12 8.31 21.80
CA GLU A 470 -7.95 8.36 20.34
C GLU A 470 -6.48 8.42 19.88
N ASN A 471 -5.57 8.75 20.80
CA ASN A 471 -4.13 8.82 20.52
C ASN A 471 -3.45 7.46 20.61
N LEU A 472 -4.10 6.44 21.20
CA LEU A 472 -3.53 5.10 21.29
C LEU A 472 -3.55 4.42 19.94
N SER A 473 -2.39 3.90 19.55
CA SER A 473 -2.22 3.01 18.42
C SER A 473 -1.42 1.79 18.85
N SER A 474 -1.74 0.63 18.28
CA SER A 474 -1.01 -0.62 18.50
C SER A 474 -0.83 -1.34 17.17
N THR A 475 0.14 -2.24 17.13
CA THR A 475 0.40 -3.10 15.98
C THR A 475 0.52 -4.55 16.44
N ARG A 476 0.14 -5.48 15.57
CA ARG A 476 0.33 -6.91 15.79
C ARG A 476 1.65 -7.34 15.15
N ILE A 477 2.49 -8.02 15.94
CA ILE A 477 3.83 -8.48 15.54
C ILE A 477 3.92 -10.02 15.52
N SER A 478 2.81 -10.69 15.22
CA SER A 478 2.66 -12.16 15.23
C SER A 478 2.87 -12.82 13.86
N ILE A 479 3.53 -12.15 12.91
CA ILE A 479 3.85 -12.72 11.60
C ILE A 479 5.26 -13.33 11.66
N ASP A 480 5.40 -14.56 11.17
CA ASP A 480 6.71 -15.19 11.03
C ASP A 480 7.48 -14.61 9.83
N GLU A 481 8.73 -14.21 10.06
CA GLU A 481 9.56 -13.57 9.03
C GLU A 481 9.88 -14.52 7.86
N GLN A 482 10.01 -15.83 8.12
CA GLN A 482 10.33 -16.80 7.07
C GLN A 482 9.12 -17.04 6.17
N GLU A 483 7.93 -17.11 6.75
CA GLU A 483 6.66 -17.18 6.00
C GLU A 483 6.38 -15.88 5.23
N PHE A 484 6.63 -14.73 5.84
CA PHE A 484 6.56 -13.43 5.16
C PHE A 484 7.51 -13.39 3.95
N ALA A 485 8.75 -13.87 4.11
CA ALA A 485 9.72 -13.98 3.03
C ALA A 485 9.29 -15.00 1.96
N LEU A 486 8.60 -16.08 2.35
CA LEU A 486 8.03 -17.05 1.42
C LEU A 486 6.98 -16.39 0.52
N PHE A 487 6.05 -15.62 1.10
CA PHE A 487 5.06 -14.84 0.34
C PHE A 487 5.71 -13.80 -0.57
N CYS A 488 6.67 -13.03 -0.06
CA CYS A 488 7.41 -12.04 -0.83
C CYS A 488 7.96 -12.61 -2.14
N ARG A 489 8.49 -13.85 -2.10
CA ARG A 489 9.15 -14.51 -3.25
C ARG A 489 8.17 -14.99 -4.32
N GLN A 490 6.88 -15.12 -4.03
CA GLN A 490 5.94 -15.73 -4.98
C GLN A 490 5.73 -14.84 -6.20
N PRO A 491 5.80 -15.34 -7.45
CA PRO A 491 5.76 -14.50 -8.64
C PRO A 491 4.43 -13.75 -8.85
N TRP A 492 3.36 -14.20 -8.22
CA TRP A 492 2.03 -13.57 -8.22
C TRP A 492 1.82 -12.56 -7.09
N MET A 493 2.77 -12.41 -6.15
CA MET A 493 2.66 -11.44 -5.06
C MET A 493 3.02 -10.02 -5.51
N MET A 494 2.19 -9.04 -5.15
CA MET A 494 2.38 -7.60 -5.33
C MET A 494 2.55 -6.89 -3.98
N PHE A 495 2.79 -5.58 -4.00
CA PHE A 495 2.85 -4.76 -2.80
C PHE A 495 1.77 -3.69 -2.80
N GLY A 496 1.13 -3.51 -1.65
CA GLY A 496 0.20 -2.43 -1.39
C GLY A 496 0.48 -1.79 -0.03
N THR A 497 0.11 -0.53 0.17
CA THR A 497 0.42 0.18 1.42
C THR A 497 -0.52 -0.17 2.56
N ASP A 498 -1.76 -0.54 2.26
CA ASP A 498 -2.89 -0.56 3.20
C ASP A 498 -2.97 0.78 3.97
N SER A 499 -2.80 1.88 3.23
CA SER A 499 -2.68 3.22 3.79
C SER A 499 -3.70 4.19 3.22
N ILE A 500 -3.74 5.37 3.83
CA ILE A 500 -4.54 6.51 3.39
C ILE A 500 -3.55 7.62 3.01
N ALA A 501 -3.77 8.29 1.88
CA ALA A 501 -3.03 9.47 1.47
C ALA A 501 -3.07 10.56 2.56
N THR A 502 -1.89 10.99 2.98
CA THR A 502 -1.69 11.90 4.13
C THR A 502 -0.58 12.91 3.87
N ARG A 503 -0.47 13.91 4.75
CA ARG A 503 0.57 14.94 4.72
C ARG A 503 1.14 15.23 6.10
N ILE A 504 2.46 15.19 6.24
CA ILE A 504 3.14 15.25 7.55
C ILE A 504 2.85 16.56 8.30
N ASP A 505 2.80 17.69 7.60
CA ASP A 505 2.58 19.04 8.19
C ASP A 505 1.09 19.35 8.47
N ARG A 506 0.18 18.40 8.18
CA ARG A 506 -1.27 18.52 8.41
C ARG A 506 -1.76 17.51 9.44
N SER A 507 -0.94 17.21 10.44
CA SER A 507 -1.17 16.17 11.46
C SER A 507 -2.55 16.22 12.16
N LEU A 508 -3.21 17.37 12.19
CA LEU A 508 -4.53 17.58 12.82
C LEU A 508 -5.72 17.46 11.85
N GLU A 509 -5.48 17.42 10.55
CA GLU A 509 -6.54 17.24 9.55
C GLU A 509 -7.08 15.80 9.58
N PRO A 510 -8.33 15.57 9.11
CA PRO A 510 -8.88 14.21 8.97
C PRO A 510 -7.91 13.30 8.23
N PHE A 511 -7.91 12.01 8.60
CA PHE A 511 -6.97 10.97 8.15
C PHE A 511 -5.54 11.12 8.66
N ASN A 512 -4.98 12.32 8.82
CA ASN A 512 -3.61 12.45 9.34
C ASN A 512 -3.50 12.09 10.83
N THR A 513 -4.55 12.36 11.61
CA THR A 513 -4.64 12.00 13.03
C THR A 513 -4.71 10.49 13.26
N ILE A 514 -5.03 9.74 12.21
CA ILE A 514 -5.38 8.33 12.27
C ILE A 514 -4.12 7.46 12.04
N MET A 515 -3.05 8.00 11.45
CA MET A 515 -2.00 7.15 10.89
C MET A 515 -0.68 7.28 11.65
N SER A 516 -0.18 6.13 12.11
CA SER A 516 0.96 5.96 13.03
C SER A 516 1.96 4.87 12.61
N HIS A 517 1.74 4.20 11.47
CA HIS A 517 2.60 3.09 11.02
C HIS A 517 3.52 3.54 9.88
N PRO A 518 4.80 3.13 9.86
CA PRO A 518 5.75 3.53 8.81
C PRO A 518 5.35 3.13 7.37
N ARG A 519 4.46 2.14 7.18
CA ARG A 519 3.94 1.75 5.85
C ARG A 519 3.27 2.89 5.10
N HIS A 520 2.74 3.88 5.80
CA HIS A 520 2.08 5.04 5.20
C HIS A 520 3.04 5.90 4.37
N TYR A 521 4.33 5.87 4.70
CA TYR A 521 5.32 6.74 4.09
C TYR A 521 6.47 5.99 3.41
N ALA A 522 6.69 4.71 3.75
CA ALA A 522 7.90 4.02 3.32
C ALA A 522 7.68 2.59 2.80
N ASN A 523 6.44 2.16 2.54
CA ASN A 523 6.15 0.78 2.12
C ASN A 523 6.93 0.36 0.86
N PHE A 524 6.84 1.16 -0.22
CA PHE A 524 7.52 0.83 -1.48
C PHE A 524 9.03 0.99 -1.39
N VAL A 525 9.50 1.97 -0.62
CA VAL A 525 10.93 2.18 -0.36
C VAL A 525 11.50 1.01 0.42
N ARG A 526 10.77 0.48 1.42
CA ARG A 526 11.15 -0.69 2.21
C ARG A 526 11.34 -1.95 1.36
N VAL A 527 10.57 -2.13 0.30
CA VAL A 527 10.79 -3.25 -0.64
C VAL A 527 12.19 -3.17 -1.24
N LEU A 528 12.63 -1.97 -1.64
CA LEU A 528 13.94 -1.76 -2.25
C LEU A 528 15.09 -1.78 -1.22
N THR A 529 14.91 -1.16 -0.06
CA THR A 529 15.93 -1.08 0.99
C THR A 529 16.04 -2.39 1.76
N HIS A 530 14.94 -2.90 2.28
CA HIS A 530 14.94 -4.06 3.15
C HIS A 530 14.86 -5.38 2.36
N HIS A 531 13.87 -5.57 1.49
CA HIS A 531 13.66 -6.87 0.85
C HIS A 531 14.69 -7.18 -0.25
N VAL A 532 15.14 -6.16 -1.00
CA VAL A 532 16.16 -6.32 -2.05
C VAL A 532 17.59 -6.13 -1.51
N ARG A 533 17.89 -4.96 -0.91
CA ARG A 533 19.26 -4.61 -0.53
C ARG A 533 19.73 -5.32 0.74
N ASP A 534 18.92 -5.39 1.80
CA ASP A 534 19.38 -5.94 3.09
C ASP A 534 19.12 -7.45 3.24
N ARG A 535 17.95 -7.93 2.84
CA ARG A 535 17.50 -9.32 3.04
C ARG A 535 17.69 -10.23 1.83
N HIS A 536 17.84 -9.63 0.64
CA HIS A 536 17.99 -10.36 -0.64
C HIS A 536 16.88 -11.39 -0.91
N TRP A 537 15.65 -11.12 -0.46
CA TRP A 537 14.50 -11.97 -0.78
C TRP A 537 14.07 -11.82 -2.23
N LEU A 538 14.34 -10.66 -2.83
CA LEU A 538 14.00 -10.30 -4.19
C LEU A 538 15.22 -9.77 -4.94
N THR A 539 15.25 -9.99 -6.25
CA THR A 539 16.12 -9.19 -7.13
C THR A 539 15.47 -7.82 -7.37
N LEU A 540 16.27 -6.81 -7.69
CA LEU A 540 15.75 -5.48 -8.02
C LEU A 540 14.74 -5.52 -9.20
N ALA A 541 15.04 -6.31 -10.24
CA ALA A 541 14.17 -6.46 -11.40
C ALA A 541 12.79 -7.04 -11.03
N GLU A 542 12.77 -8.06 -10.18
CA GLU A 542 11.53 -8.68 -9.71
C GLU A 542 10.76 -7.74 -8.77
N ALA A 543 11.44 -7.06 -7.83
CA ALA A 543 10.80 -6.09 -6.95
C ALA A 543 10.11 -4.97 -7.76
N VAL A 544 10.80 -4.38 -8.74
CA VAL A 544 10.20 -3.34 -9.59
C VAL A 544 9.04 -3.90 -10.41
N ARG A 545 9.15 -5.11 -10.98
CA ARG A 545 8.02 -5.76 -11.68
C ARG A 545 6.79 -5.91 -10.78
N LYS A 546 6.98 -6.35 -9.54
CA LYS A 546 5.93 -6.52 -8.52
C LYS A 546 5.26 -5.22 -8.07
N MET A 547 5.94 -4.08 -8.25
CA MET A 547 5.47 -2.75 -7.88
C MET A 547 5.01 -1.92 -9.09
N THR A 548 5.10 -2.43 -10.32
CA THR A 548 4.82 -1.67 -11.55
C THR A 548 3.97 -2.47 -12.54
N SER A 549 4.60 -3.27 -13.40
CA SER A 549 3.92 -3.95 -14.51
C SER A 549 2.96 -5.05 -14.06
N LEU A 550 3.25 -5.75 -12.97
CA LEU A 550 2.35 -6.79 -12.43
C LEU A 550 1.03 -6.16 -11.92
N PRO A 551 1.07 -5.14 -11.04
CA PRO A 551 -0.10 -4.32 -10.71
C PRO A 551 -0.84 -3.74 -11.91
N ALA A 552 -0.12 -3.09 -12.84
CA ALA A 552 -0.71 -2.47 -14.01
C ALA A 552 -1.48 -3.49 -14.86
N ARG A 553 -0.92 -4.69 -15.05
CA ARG A 553 -1.60 -5.80 -15.73
C ARG A 553 -2.83 -6.28 -14.96
N ARG A 554 -2.72 -6.46 -13.63
CA ARG A 554 -3.82 -6.96 -12.79
C ARG A 554 -5.05 -6.04 -12.88
N PHE A 555 -4.85 -4.73 -12.82
CA PHE A 555 -5.94 -3.74 -12.82
C PHE A 555 -6.21 -3.10 -14.20
N GLY A 556 -5.73 -3.72 -15.28
CA GLY A 556 -6.09 -3.32 -16.65
C GLY A 556 -5.52 -1.98 -17.13
N LEU A 557 -4.42 -1.52 -16.52
CA LEU A 557 -3.74 -0.26 -16.87
C LEU A 557 -2.86 -0.43 -18.10
N ALA A 558 -3.48 -0.43 -19.28
CA ALA A 558 -2.86 -0.84 -20.54
C ALA A 558 -1.67 0.03 -21.00
N ASP A 559 -1.57 1.29 -20.56
CA ASP A 559 -0.49 2.21 -20.95
C ASP A 559 0.38 2.67 -19.77
N ARG A 560 0.44 1.90 -18.67
CA ARG A 560 1.23 2.20 -17.47
C ARG A 560 2.02 0.97 -16.97
N GLY A 561 2.90 1.20 -15.99
CA GLY A 561 3.68 0.16 -15.32
C GLY A 561 4.93 -0.32 -16.06
N LEU A 562 5.26 0.30 -17.20
CA LEU A 562 6.49 0.02 -17.97
C LEU A 562 7.15 1.30 -18.46
N VAL A 563 8.49 1.32 -18.51
CA VAL A 563 9.25 2.33 -19.24
C VAL A 563 9.33 1.89 -20.71
N ALA A 564 8.28 2.16 -21.47
CA ALA A 564 8.15 1.74 -22.86
C ALA A 564 7.61 2.87 -23.75
N THR A 565 8.04 2.93 -25.02
CA THR A 565 7.52 3.95 -25.95
C THR A 565 6.00 3.81 -26.12
N GLY A 566 5.30 4.93 -26.08
CA GLY A 566 3.84 5.01 -26.13
C GLY A 566 3.16 5.00 -24.76
N PHE A 567 3.83 4.53 -23.70
CA PHE A 567 3.27 4.50 -22.34
C PHE A 567 3.22 5.90 -21.73
N ALA A 568 2.34 6.08 -20.74
CA ALA A 568 2.32 7.30 -19.95
C ALA A 568 3.66 7.46 -19.21
N ALA A 569 4.12 8.70 -19.08
CA ALA A 569 5.39 9.01 -18.43
C ALA A 569 5.22 9.10 -16.91
N ASP A 570 4.90 7.97 -16.31
CA ASP A 570 5.01 7.74 -14.86
C ASP A 570 6.37 7.13 -14.57
N ILE A 571 7.32 7.92 -14.09
CA ILE A 571 8.74 7.55 -14.03
C ILE A 571 9.34 7.98 -12.70
N LEU A 572 10.21 7.14 -12.16
CA LEU A 572 11.05 7.44 -11.01
C LEU A 572 12.51 7.53 -11.44
N VAL A 573 13.26 8.43 -10.83
CA VAL A 573 14.71 8.45 -10.88
C VAL A 573 15.22 8.32 -9.45
N VAL A 574 15.97 7.25 -9.19
CA VAL A 574 16.34 6.86 -7.82
C VAL A 574 17.82 6.54 -7.71
N ASP A 575 18.44 7.00 -6.61
CA ASP A 575 19.70 6.46 -6.14
C ASP A 575 19.45 5.39 -5.09
N LEU A 576 19.57 4.13 -5.50
CA LEU A 576 19.37 2.99 -4.60
C LEU A 576 20.42 2.91 -3.48
N ASP A 577 21.60 3.51 -3.67
CA ASP A 577 22.67 3.47 -2.67
C ASP A 577 22.37 4.43 -1.51
N SER A 578 21.72 5.57 -1.79
CA SER A 578 21.27 6.54 -0.77
C SER A 578 19.80 6.42 -0.36
N LEU A 579 19.01 5.59 -1.05
CA LEU A 579 17.59 5.38 -0.74
C LEU A 579 17.40 4.90 0.71
N ASN A 580 16.56 5.63 1.46
CA ASN A 580 16.27 5.34 2.87
C ASN A 580 14.79 5.54 3.20
N GLU A 581 14.26 4.72 4.11
CA GLU A 581 12.85 4.77 4.54
C GLU A 581 12.53 6.04 5.33
N GLU A 582 13.46 6.52 6.16
CA GLU A 582 13.32 7.61 7.16
C GLU A 582 12.23 7.37 8.23
N ALA A 583 11.05 6.91 7.82
CA ALA A 583 9.97 6.48 8.70
C ALA A 583 10.36 5.20 9.45
N THR A 584 10.17 5.24 10.76
CA THR A 584 10.41 4.11 11.68
C THR A 584 9.15 3.80 12.47
N TRP A 585 9.19 2.74 13.28
CA TRP A 585 8.11 2.44 14.23
C TRP A 585 7.92 3.53 15.28
N LEU A 586 9.01 4.15 15.74
CA LEU A 586 8.99 5.19 16.77
C LEU A 586 8.67 6.57 16.20
N ASP A 587 8.96 6.77 14.92
CA ASP A 587 8.76 8.03 14.21
C ASP A 587 8.33 7.74 12.78
N SER A 588 7.03 7.49 12.62
CA SER A 588 6.44 6.97 11.39
C SER A 588 6.09 8.02 10.36
N ARG A 589 6.10 9.32 10.72
CA ARG A 589 5.66 10.42 9.85
C ARG A 589 6.87 11.13 9.24
N LYS A 590 7.59 10.42 8.37
CA LYS A 590 8.76 10.92 7.65
C LYS A 590 8.72 10.49 6.20
N TYR A 591 8.99 11.41 5.29
CA TYR A 591 9.14 11.06 3.88
C TYR A 591 10.50 10.38 3.64
N PRO A 592 10.56 9.38 2.76
CA PRO A 592 11.80 8.77 2.33
C PRO A 592 12.79 9.76 1.72
N SER A 593 14.07 9.39 1.73
CA SER A 593 15.16 10.11 1.05
C SER A 593 15.76 9.26 -0.07
N GLY A 594 16.41 9.88 -1.07
CA GLY A 594 17.07 9.18 -2.19
C GLY A 594 16.24 8.99 -3.47
N LEU A 595 14.98 9.46 -3.48
CA LEU A 595 14.16 9.62 -4.68
C LEU A 595 14.43 11.00 -5.30
N ASP A 596 15.23 11.04 -6.37
CA ASP A 596 15.59 12.29 -7.04
C ASP A 596 14.40 12.89 -7.78
N TYR A 597 13.71 12.09 -8.58
CA TYR A 597 12.57 12.56 -9.36
C TYR A 597 11.41 11.58 -9.27
N VAL A 598 10.22 12.14 -9.06
CA VAL A 598 8.95 11.44 -9.27
C VAL A 598 8.19 12.20 -10.35
N ILE A 599 7.85 11.51 -11.43
CA ILE A 599 7.21 12.07 -12.60
C ILE A 599 5.86 11.37 -12.76
N VAL A 600 4.78 12.13 -12.77
CA VAL A 600 3.42 11.63 -13.01
C VAL A 600 2.89 12.24 -14.29
N ASN A 601 2.47 11.41 -15.26
CA ASN A 601 1.99 11.88 -16.56
C ASN A 601 2.94 12.91 -17.22
N GLY A 602 4.25 12.72 -17.08
CA GLY A 602 5.31 13.60 -17.60
C GLY A 602 5.54 14.90 -16.84
N SER A 603 4.79 15.16 -15.77
CA SER A 603 5.00 16.28 -14.86
C SER A 603 5.91 15.87 -13.71
N VAL A 604 6.95 16.66 -13.44
CA VAL A 604 7.85 16.43 -12.31
C VAL A 604 7.16 16.91 -11.03
N GLU A 605 6.82 15.98 -10.14
CA GLU A 605 6.17 16.25 -8.85
C GLU A 605 7.15 16.27 -7.68
N ILE A 606 8.22 15.46 -7.76
CA ILE A 606 9.39 15.56 -6.88
C ILE A 606 10.62 15.92 -7.72
N ASP A 607 11.39 16.89 -7.25
CA ASP A 607 12.62 17.41 -7.87
C ASP A 607 13.74 17.47 -6.83
N HIS A 608 14.77 16.63 -7.00
CA HIS A 608 15.85 16.38 -6.04
C HIS A 608 15.35 16.15 -4.60
N GLY A 609 14.36 15.27 -4.44
CA GLY A 609 13.78 14.91 -3.15
C GLY A 609 12.83 15.95 -2.54
N SER A 610 12.55 17.06 -3.24
CA SER A 610 11.60 18.09 -2.79
C SER A 610 10.31 18.05 -3.60
N PHE A 611 9.16 18.11 -2.92
CA PHE A 611 7.86 18.27 -3.57
C PHE A 611 7.78 19.60 -4.33
N THR A 612 7.19 19.55 -5.52
CA THR A 612 6.87 20.73 -6.33
C THR A 612 5.38 21.10 -6.16
N GLU A 613 4.95 22.21 -6.75
CA GLU A 613 3.53 22.60 -6.77
C GLU A 613 2.72 21.91 -7.89
N ARG A 614 3.34 20.99 -8.64
CA ARG A 614 2.69 20.32 -9.78
C ARG A 614 1.97 19.07 -9.33
N LEU A 615 0.75 18.89 -9.84
CA LEU A 615 -0.14 17.77 -9.59
C LEU A 615 -0.74 17.35 -10.92
N ALA A 616 -0.36 16.19 -11.43
CA ALA A 616 -0.69 15.70 -12.76
C ALA A 616 -1.39 14.35 -12.76
N GLY A 617 -1.70 13.81 -11.59
CA GLY A 617 -2.58 12.68 -11.36
C GLY A 617 -3.98 12.88 -11.97
N ARG A 618 -4.65 11.75 -12.20
CA ARG A 618 -6.01 11.70 -12.76
C ARG A 618 -6.68 10.36 -12.44
N PRO A 619 -8.03 10.30 -12.36
CA PRO A 619 -8.71 9.02 -12.31
C PRO A 619 -8.50 8.25 -13.63
N LEU A 620 -8.20 6.96 -13.50
CA LEU A 620 -8.02 6.02 -14.59
C LEU A 620 -9.23 5.09 -14.64
N LEU A 621 -10.04 5.29 -15.66
CA LEU A 621 -11.29 4.56 -15.84
C LEU A 621 -11.05 3.32 -16.69
N MET A 622 -11.56 2.18 -16.23
CA MET A 622 -11.59 0.97 -17.05
C MET A 622 -12.35 1.27 -18.34
N ARG A 623 -11.68 1.16 -19.49
CA ARG A 623 -12.35 1.25 -20.78
C ARG A 623 -12.99 -0.10 -21.03
N GLY A 624 -14.33 -0.14 -21.08
CA GLY A 624 -15.10 -1.36 -21.34
C GLY A 624 -14.54 -2.11 -22.55
N GLY A 625 -13.72 -3.14 -22.29
CA GLY A 625 -13.19 -4.05 -23.27
C GLY A 625 -14.01 -5.33 -23.23
N ALA A 626 -14.34 -5.86 -24.41
CA ALA A 626 -14.93 -7.19 -24.53
C ALA A 626 -14.12 -8.20 -23.71
N ALA A 627 -14.82 -9.08 -23.00
CA ALA A 627 -14.25 -10.13 -22.16
C ALA A 627 -13.03 -10.79 -22.83
N ARG A 628 -11.95 -10.96 -22.06
CA ARG A 628 -10.78 -11.74 -22.49
C ARG A 628 -11.10 -13.22 -22.61
#